data_AF-A0A6I7NE62-F1
#
_entry.id   AF-A0A6I7NE62-F1
#
_cell.length_a   1.000
_cell.length_b   1.000
_cell.length_c   1.000
_cell.angle_alpha   90.00
_cell.angle_beta   90.00
_cell.angle_gamma   90.00
#
_symmetry.space_group_name_H-M   'P 1'
#
loop_
_entity.id
_entity.type
_entity.pdbx_description
1 polymer ?
#
loop_
_entity_poly.entity_id
_entity_poly.type
_entity_poly.pdbx_seq_one_letter_code
_entity_poly.pdbx_strand_id
1 'polypeptide(L)'
;MTDIQKGAGPRNLPGSQITGLLIWSLAALAGVIALVIAWQFVEPAPPTQVRLATGAPGGAYEQVGIRYRDWFAEKGMRLEPVVTAGSMENWDLLLAGEVDAALVQGGTAPVDAGLQLEAVVSIAFEPLFLFYRRDGIGVESGDAAANRLEALAGMRIAIGAEGSGTRSLVKTLLAEIGLAERLEETGTELLSLGGAAAVEALRAGTIDAAAFVMAPQAPLVRQLLATEGLGLVDLAQAPSFARRLPYLSAVTLYEGVADPGLNLPPADLRMVAPATYIVVRKDTHRSVVQLLIEAAQRDRTIHLVGTGSEFPSLDYTDIPVGEDARYFFERGPNFLHRHLPFWAASLLDRLAILIIPLLTVIIPLFRIAPAALQWSVRRRIFRWYRQIRVIDEEIVQRGVPRARLESDLALLERLDQDVSATEVPLSYMEEFYNLRLHIAYMRQRVKDALAESE
;
A
#
# COMPACT_ATOMS: atom_id res chain seq x y z
N MET A 1 70.03 -31.35 39.17
CA MET A 1 70.69 -31.95 38.00
C MET A 1 69.94 -33.24 37.69
N THR A 2 69.26 -33.47 36.58
CA THR A 2 69.00 -32.73 35.34
C THR A 2 67.84 -33.52 34.70
N ASP A 3 66.63 -32.98 34.66
CA ASP A 3 65.95 -32.56 33.42
C ASP A 3 66.14 -33.49 32.21
N ILE A 4 65.03 -34.04 31.67
CA ILE A 4 64.70 -34.14 30.23
C ILE A 4 63.27 -34.72 30.07
N GLN A 5 62.35 -33.78 29.81
CA GLN A 5 61.25 -33.78 28.83
C GLN A 5 60.20 -34.90 28.72
N LYS A 6 59.01 -34.54 29.25
CA LYS A 6 57.68 -34.51 28.58
C LYS A 6 57.63 -35.02 27.12
N GLY A 7 57.06 -36.21 26.94
CA GLY A 7 56.39 -36.61 25.69
C GLY A 7 54.97 -36.05 25.66
N ALA A 8 54.75 -34.97 24.92
CA ALA A 8 53.44 -34.40 24.67
C ALA A 8 52.60 -35.37 23.82
N GLY A 9 51.48 -35.86 24.38
CA GLY A 9 50.46 -36.54 23.59
C GLY A 9 49.97 -35.64 22.44
N PRO A 10 49.60 -36.21 21.28
CA PRO A 10 49.20 -35.41 20.13
C PRO A 10 47.98 -34.56 20.51
N ARG A 11 48.19 -33.23 20.54
CA ARG A 11 47.12 -32.24 20.65
C ARG A 11 46.17 -32.45 19.48
N ASN A 12 44.97 -32.96 19.76
CA ASN A 12 43.83 -32.86 18.86
C ASN A 12 43.57 -31.38 18.55
N LEU A 13 44.06 -30.88 17.41
CA LEU A 13 43.73 -29.53 16.96
C LEU A 13 42.30 -29.53 16.38
N PRO A 14 41.33 -28.82 17.00
CA PRO A 14 39.91 -28.85 16.62
C PRO A 14 39.57 -28.11 15.31
N GLY A 15 40.57 -27.70 14.52
CA GLY A 15 40.42 -26.73 13.43
C GLY A 15 39.59 -27.17 12.21
N SER A 16 39.24 -28.45 12.03
CA SER A 16 38.54 -28.91 10.82
C SER A 16 37.02 -28.90 10.90
N GLN A 17 36.45 -29.18 12.08
CA GLN A 17 35.01 -29.01 12.27
C GLN A 17 34.69 -27.52 12.26
N ILE A 18 35.56 -26.71 12.87
CA ILE A 18 35.43 -25.25 12.97
C ILE A 18 35.31 -24.60 11.58
N THR A 19 36.13 -24.96 10.58
CA THR A 19 36.04 -24.31 9.24
C THR A 19 34.75 -24.62 8.47
N GLY A 20 34.23 -25.85 8.53
CA GLY A 20 32.96 -26.20 7.89
C GLY A 20 31.78 -25.54 8.61
N LEU A 21 31.76 -25.66 9.95
CA LEU A 21 30.79 -24.98 10.81
C LEU A 21 30.81 -23.46 10.60
N LEU A 22 31.99 -22.84 10.41
CA LEU A 22 32.13 -21.41 10.13
C LEU A 22 31.48 -20.99 8.81
N ILE A 23 31.65 -21.76 7.73
CA ILE A 23 31.04 -21.46 6.43
C ILE A 23 29.51 -21.57 6.53
N TRP A 24 29.00 -22.65 7.14
CA TRP A 24 27.57 -22.84 7.33
C TRP A 24 26.98 -21.81 8.30
N SER A 25 27.69 -21.43 9.36
CA SER A 25 27.25 -20.40 10.29
C SER A 25 27.25 -19.01 9.65
N LEU A 26 28.23 -18.72 8.79
CA LEU A 26 28.29 -17.44 8.08
C LEU A 26 27.18 -17.36 7.02
N ALA A 27 26.88 -18.45 6.32
CA ALA A 27 25.75 -18.53 5.39
C ALA A 27 24.40 -18.41 6.10
N ALA A 28 24.23 -19.09 7.24
CA ALA A 28 23.04 -18.96 8.07
C ALA A 28 22.87 -17.53 8.59
N LEU A 29 23.95 -16.91 9.07
CA LEU A 29 23.95 -15.52 9.51
C LEU A 29 23.59 -14.56 8.38
N ALA A 30 24.15 -14.75 7.18
CA ALA A 30 23.80 -13.96 6.01
C ALA A 30 22.32 -14.13 5.61
N GLY A 31 21.79 -15.36 5.70
CA GLY A 31 20.37 -15.66 5.51
C GLY A 31 19.47 -14.95 6.51
N VAL A 32 19.83 -14.98 7.80
CA VAL A 32 19.10 -14.26 8.85
C VAL A 32 19.16 -12.75 8.61
N ILE A 33 20.32 -12.19 8.27
CA ILE A 33 20.45 -10.75 7.95
C ILE A 33 19.58 -10.38 6.75
N ALA A 34 19.62 -11.18 5.68
CA ALA A 34 18.79 -10.97 4.49
C ALA A 34 17.29 -11.03 4.82
N LEU A 35 16.88 -11.98 5.66
CA LEU A 35 15.49 -12.12 6.12
C LEU A 35 15.06 -10.93 6.99
N VAL A 36 15.92 -10.48 7.91
CA VAL A 36 15.67 -9.32 8.78
C VAL A 36 15.52 -8.06 7.94
N ILE A 37 16.39 -7.86 6.94
CA ILE A 37 16.27 -6.75 5.99
C ILE A 37 14.97 -6.86 5.20
N ALA A 38 14.67 -8.03 4.62
CA ALA A 38 13.45 -8.26 3.84
C ALA A 38 12.18 -7.99 4.65
N TRP A 39 12.17 -8.42 5.92
CA TRP A 39 11.04 -8.24 6.84
C TRP A 39 10.69 -6.77 7.06
N GLN A 40 11.67 -5.85 7.01
CA GLN A 40 11.43 -4.41 7.11
C GLN A 40 10.60 -3.86 5.93
N PHE A 41 10.58 -4.57 4.80
CA PHE A 41 9.83 -4.19 3.60
C PHE A 41 8.53 -4.97 3.43
N VAL A 42 8.20 -5.90 4.35
CA VAL A 42 6.94 -6.63 4.31
C VAL A 42 5.87 -5.77 4.97
N GLU A 43 4.88 -5.32 4.19
CA GLU A 43 3.75 -4.54 4.70
C GLU A 43 2.96 -5.32 5.79
N PRO A 44 2.43 -4.66 6.82
CA PRO A 44 1.56 -5.27 7.84
C PRO A 44 0.35 -5.94 7.20
N ALA A 45 -0.23 -6.99 7.81
CA ALA A 45 -1.45 -7.65 7.27
C ALA A 45 -2.52 -6.62 6.86
N PRO A 46 -3.21 -6.80 5.70
CA PRO A 46 -4.23 -5.84 5.33
C PRO A 46 -5.30 -5.82 6.43
N PRO A 47 -5.84 -4.65 6.76
CA PRO A 47 -6.85 -4.56 7.81
C PRO A 47 -8.08 -5.39 7.41
N THR A 48 -8.71 -6.02 8.39
CA THR A 48 -9.95 -6.80 8.16
C THR A 48 -11.18 -5.91 8.05
N GLN A 49 -11.10 -4.68 8.54
CA GLN A 49 -12.17 -3.69 8.56
C GLN A 49 -11.62 -2.31 8.15
N VAL A 50 -12.41 -1.58 7.37
CA VAL A 50 -12.14 -0.21 6.94
C VAL A 50 -13.33 0.65 7.33
N ARG A 51 -13.11 1.73 8.06
CA ARG A 51 -14.14 2.73 8.38
C ARG A 51 -14.09 3.85 7.35
N LEU A 52 -15.19 4.07 6.62
CA LEU A 52 -15.31 5.12 5.61
C LEU A 52 -16.23 6.23 6.12
N ALA A 53 -15.69 7.42 6.41
CA ALA A 53 -16.51 8.59 6.69
C ALA A 53 -17.28 9.03 5.45
N THR A 54 -18.59 9.24 5.61
CA THR A 54 -19.52 9.52 4.53
C THR A 54 -20.19 10.88 4.72
N GLY A 55 -21.48 10.94 4.99
CA GLY A 55 -22.19 12.20 5.18
C GLY A 55 -23.50 11.96 5.91
N ALA A 56 -24.39 12.93 5.83
CA ALA A 56 -25.65 12.89 6.55
C ALA A 56 -26.51 11.66 6.18
N PRO A 57 -27.36 11.17 7.09
CA PRO A 57 -28.27 10.06 6.82
C PRO A 57 -29.12 10.29 5.57
N GLY A 58 -29.22 9.29 4.71
CA GLY A 58 -29.92 9.32 3.42
C GLY A 58 -29.20 10.10 2.32
N GLY A 59 -28.07 10.74 2.63
CA GLY A 59 -27.30 11.57 1.71
C GLY A 59 -26.54 10.79 0.64
N ALA A 60 -26.03 11.49 -0.37
CA ALA A 60 -25.31 10.89 -1.48
C ALA A 60 -24.04 10.12 -1.02
N TYR A 61 -23.28 10.69 -0.08
CA TYR A 61 -22.06 10.05 0.43
C TYR A 61 -22.35 8.75 1.19
N GLU A 62 -23.43 8.69 1.98
CA GLU A 62 -23.82 7.45 2.66
C GLU A 62 -24.18 6.36 1.64
N GLN A 63 -24.90 6.72 0.57
CA GLN A 63 -25.24 5.77 -0.49
C GLN A 63 -24.00 5.26 -1.24
N VAL A 64 -22.99 6.10 -1.47
CA VAL A 64 -21.69 5.66 -2.00
C VAL A 64 -21.05 4.65 -1.03
N GLY A 65 -20.99 4.97 0.26
CA GLY A 65 -20.44 4.08 1.27
C GLY A 65 -21.15 2.73 1.34
N ILE A 66 -22.48 2.72 1.23
CA ILE A 66 -23.28 1.49 1.17
C ILE A 66 -22.89 0.64 -0.05
N ARG A 67 -22.81 1.22 -1.25
CA ARG A 67 -22.40 0.49 -2.46
C ARG A 67 -20.99 -0.07 -2.34
N TYR A 68 -20.07 0.69 -1.73
CA TYR A 68 -18.69 0.30 -1.55
C TYR A 68 -18.55 -0.81 -0.51
N ARG A 69 -19.37 -0.80 0.54
CA ARG A 69 -19.44 -1.90 1.51
C ARG A 69 -19.73 -3.22 0.84
N ASP A 70 -20.70 -3.25 -0.06
CA ASP A 70 -21.11 -4.49 -0.71
C ASP A 70 -19.96 -5.02 -1.60
N TRP A 71 -19.21 -4.14 -2.28
CA TRP A 71 -18.00 -4.50 -3.02
C TRP A 71 -16.87 -5.04 -2.12
N PHE A 72 -16.59 -4.37 -1.01
CA PHE A 72 -15.57 -4.79 -0.06
C PHE A 72 -15.87 -6.20 0.49
N ALA A 73 -17.15 -6.47 0.79
CA ALA A 73 -17.60 -7.77 1.27
C ALA A 73 -17.34 -8.90 0.25
N GLU A 74 -17.55 -8.65 -1.05
CA GLU A 74 -17.20 -9.61 -2.12
C GLU A 74 -15.70 -9.95 -2.15
N LYS A 75 -14.85 -9.03 -1.69
CA LYS A 75 -13.39 -9.18 -1.64
C LYS A 75 -12.88 -9.72 -0.30
N GLY A 76 -13.77 -10.03 0.64
CA GLY A 76 -13.42 -10.58 1.95
C GLY A 76 -12.89 -9.55 2.94
N MET A 77 -13.18 -8.25 2.73
CA MET A 77 -12.86 -7.17 3.66
C MET A 77 -14.16 -6.48 4.11
N ARG A 78 -14.27 -6.10 5.38
CA ARG A 78 -15.45 -5.35 5.85
C ARG A 78 -15.23 -3.86 5.64
N LEU A 79 -16.17 -3.16 5.01
CA LEU A 79 -16.21 -1.69 5.03
C LEU A 79 -17.42 -1.23 5.85
N GLU A 80 -17.19 -0.30 6.77
CA GLU A 80 -18.21 0.31 7.61
C GLU A 80 -18.41 1.77 7.20
N PRO A 81 -19.53 2.11 6.57
CA PRO A 81 -19.89 3.51 6.34
C PRO A 81 -20.19 4.19 7.68
N VAL A 82 -19.48 5.29 7.96
CA VAL A 82 -19.66 6.13 9.14
C VAL A 82 -20.42 7.37 8.70
N VAL A 83 -21.62 7.56 9.24
CA VAL A 83 -22.46 8.74 9.01
C VAL A 83 -21.86 9.93 9.75
N THR A 84 -21.82 11.09 9.08
CA THR A 84 -21.23 12.33 9.59
C THR A 84 -22.06 13.54 9.15
N ALA A 85 -21.69 14.74 9.59
CA ALA A 85 -22.24 16.00 9.12
C ALA A 85 -21.76 16.38 7.70
N GLY A 86 -20.70 15.75 7.20
CA GLY A 86 -20.13 15.96 5.86
C GLY A 86 -18.64 16.27 5.87
N SER A 87 -18.15 16.90 4.80
CA SER A 87 -16.70 16.99 4.50
C SER A 87 -15.83 17.55 5.61
N MET A 88 -16.26 18.58 6.36
CA MET A 88 -15.43 19.15 7.43
C MET A 88 -15.20 18.15 8.57
N GLU A 89 -16.26 17.48 9.03
CA GLU A 89 -16.14 16.43 10.05
C GLU A 89 -15.34 15.23 9.51
N ASN A 90 -15.47 14.92 8.22
CA ASN A 90 -14.72 13.82 7.61
C ASN A 90 -13.21 14.07 7.62
N TRP A 91 -12.79 15.31 7.37
CA TRP A 91 -11.38 15.70 7.50
C TRP A 91 -10.88 15.54 8.94
N ASP A 92 -11.66 16.02 9.91
CA ASP A 92 -11.31 15.96 11.33
C ASP A 92 -11.18 14.50 11.81
N LEU A 93 -12.14 13.64 11.46
CA LEU A 93 -12.12 12.22 11.80
C LEU A 93 -10.94 11.48 11.16
N LEU A 94 -10.59 11.84 9.90
CA LEU A 94 -9.48 11.20 9.20
C LEU A 94 -8.12 11.61 9.78
N LEU A 95 -7.95 12.90 10.13
CA LEU A 95 -6.77 13.43 10.81
C LEU A 95 -6.62 12.88 12.24
N ALA A 96 -7.73 12.68 12.95
CA ALA A 96 -7.74 12.07 14.28
C ALA A 96 -7.48 10.55 14.26
N GLY A 97 -7.49 9.92 13.09
CA GLY A 97 -7.33 8.47 12.96
C GLY A 97 -8.57 7.68 13.37
N GLU A 98 -9.73 8.32 13.47
CA GLU A 98 -10.99 7.67 13.86
C GLU A 98 -11.63 6.92 12.69
N VAL A 99 -11.34 7.31 11.45
CA VAL A 99 -11.75 6.62 10.22
C VAL A 99 -10.55 6.34 9.34
N ASP A 100 -10.64 5.37 8.43
CA ASP A 100 -9.51 4.96 7.56
C ASP A 100 -9.55 5.65 6.19
N ALA A 101 -10.76 5.99 5.74
CA ALA A 101 -11.01 6.71 4.50
C ALA A 101 -12.15 7.70 4.70
N ALA A 102 -12.23 8.71 3.85
CA ALA A 102 -13.27 9.72 3.87
C ALA A 102 -13.71 10.12 2.46
N LEU A 103 -15.01 10.34 2.27
CA LEU A 103 -15.53 11.09 1.13
C LEU A 103 -15.48 12.58 1.46
N VAL A 104 -14.89 13.39 0.59
CA VAL A 104 -14.75 14.83 0.81
C VAL A 104 -15.08 15.60 -0.45
N GLN A 105 -15.44 16.87 -0.26
CA GLN A 105 -15.76 17.79 -1.34
C GLN A 105 -14.53 18.66 -1.65
N GLY A 106 -14.26 18.90 -2.93
CA GLY A 106 -13.32 19.92 -3.40
C GLY A 106 -13.55 21.28 -2.73
N GLY A 107 -12.46 21.95 -2.36
CA GLY A 107 -12.43 23.22 -1.67
C GLY A 107 -12.65 23.14 -0.16
N THR A 108 -12.64 21.95 0.45
CA THR A 108 -12.82 21.78 1.91
C THR A 108 -11.57 21.27 2.62
N ALA A 109 -10.49 20.97 1.89
CA ALA A 109 -9.25 20.48 2.48
C ALA A 109 -8.67 21.49 3.50
N PRO A 110 -8.35 21.04 4.73
CA PRO A 110 -7.60 21.84 5.68
C PRO A 110 -6.24 22.24 5.11
N VAL A 111 -5.71 23.36 5.62
CA VAL A 111 -4.32 23.76 5.33
C VAL A 111 -3.39 22.62 5.74
N ASP A 112 -2.43 22.30 4.88
CA ASP A 112 -1.45 21.23 5.10
C ASP A 112 -1.99 19.80 5.21
N ALA A 113 -3.26 19.56 4.84
CA ALA A 113 -3.85 18.20 4.81
C ALA A 113 -2.99 17.22 3.99
N GLY A 114 -2.42 17.69 2.86
CA GLY A 114 -1.52 16.92 2.00
C GLY A 114 -0.18 16.51 2.64
N LEU A 115 0.14 16.94 3.87
CA LEU A 115 1.31 16.44 4.60
C LEU A 115 1.08 15.02 5.11
N GLN A 116 -0.10 14.72 5.64
CA GLN A 116 -0.44 13.45 6.28
C GLN A 116 -1.45 12.61 5.47
N LEU A 117 -2.22 13.26 4.61
CA LEU A 117 -3.29 12.66 3.83
C LEU A 117 -2.96 12.69 2.34
N GLU A 118 -3.61 11.81 1.59
CA GLU A 118 -3.50 11.74 0.14
C GLU A 118 -4.85 11.39 -0.50
N ALA A 119 -5.09 11.96 -1.68
CA ALA A 119 -6.27 11.63 -2.47
C ALA A 119 -6.11 10.28 -3.15
N VAL A 120 -7.21 9.55 -3.24
CA VAL A 120 -7.29 8.25 -3.93
C VAL A 120 -7.90 8.43 -5.31
N VAL A 121 -9.15 8.90 -5.37
CA VAL A 121 -9.91 8.99 -6.62
C VAL A 121 -11.08 9.93 -6.47
N SER A 122 -11.32 10.74 -7.49
CA SER A 122 -12.52 11.56 -7.66
C SER A 122 -13.63 10.74 -8.29
N ILE A 123 -14.85 10.88 -7.79
CA ILE A 123 -15.95 9.96 -8.12
C ILE A 123 -17.20 10.64 -8.67
N ALA A 124 -17.38 11.95 -8.48
CA ALA A 124 -18.53 12.67 -8.99
C ALA A 124 -18.30 14.18 -8.97
N PHE A 125 -19.02 14.91 -9.82
CA PHE A 125 -19.25 16.34 -9.64
C PHE A 125 -20.51 16.57 -8.78
N GLU A 126 -20.44 17.58 -7.93
CA GLU A 126 -21.56 18.06 -7.12
C GLU A 126 -21.81 19.54 -7.44
N PRO A 127 -22.65 19.87 -8.43
CA PRO A 127 -22.94 21.26 -8.77
C PRO A 127 -23.54 22.04 -7.60
N LEU A 128 -23.21 23.33 -7.53
CA LEU A 128 -23.84 24.28 -6.64
C LEU A 128 -25.19 24.72 -7.23
N PHE A 129 -26.27 24.21 -6.68
CA PHE A 129 -27.63 24.65 -6.95
C PHE A 129 -27.96 25.84 -6.06
N LEU A 130 -28.21 27.00 -6.67
CA LEU A 130 -28.64 28.21 -5.98
C LEU A 130 -30.08 28.52 -6.39
N PHE A 131 -31.01 28.03 -5.60
CA PHE A 131 -32.43 28.30 -5.81
C PHE A 131 -32.81 29.61 -5.15
N TYR A 132 -33.73 30.34 -5.79
CA TYR A 132 -34.24 31.60 -5.30
C TYR A 132 -35.75 31.68 -5.51
N ARG A 133 -36.43 32.54 -4.75
CA ARG A 133 -37.82 32.86 -5.01
C ARG A 133 -37.92 33.97 -6.07
N ARG A 134 -38.74 33.76 -7.10
CA ARG A 134 -38.91 34.72 -8.20
C ARG A 134 -39.55 36.03 -7.77
N ASP A 135 -40.30 36.03 -6.67
CA ASP A 135 -40.88 37.23 -6.06
C ASP A 135 -39.89 38.00 -5.17
N GLY A 136 -38.80 37.36 -4.73
CA GLY A 136 -37.77 37.94 -3.88
C GLY A 136 -36.62 38.59 -4.64
N ILE A 137 -36.36 38.17 -5.88
CA ILE A 137 -35.38 38.84 -6.75
C ILE A 137 -36.10 39.98 -7.49
N GLY A 138 -35.70 41.23 -7.24
CA GLY A 138 -36.19 42.42 -7.94
C GLY A 138 -35.77 42.52 -9.42
N VAL A 139 -35.45 41.39 -10.05
CA VAL A 139 -34.95 41.26 -11.41
C VAL A 139 -35.83 40.23 -12.12
N GLU A 140 -36.48 40.63 -13.21
CA GLU A 140 -37.32 39.71 -13.99
C GLU A 140 -36.49 38.51 -14.49
N SER A 141 -37.07 37.31 -14.41
CA SER A 141 -36.43 36.08 -14.89
C SER A 141 -36.03 36.23 -16.36
N GLY A 142 -34.73 36.25 -16.65
CA GLY A 142 -34.18 36.44 -18.00
C GLY A 142 -33.21 37.60 -18.13
N ASP A 143 -33.11 38.48 -17.13
CA ASP A 143 -32.15 39.58 -17.16
C ASP A 143 -30.72 39.10 -16.81
N ALA A 144 -29.72 39.59 -17.54
CA ALA A 144 -28.33 39.17 -17.40
C ALA A 144 -27.75 39.47 -15.99
N ALA A 145 -28.38 40.39 -15.25
CA ALA A 145 -28.03 40.72 -13.88
C ALA A 145 -28.36 39.60 -12.88
N ALA A 146 -29.43 38.80 -13.11
CA ALA A 146 -29.80 37.68 -12.23
C ALA A 146 -28.86 36.47 -12.35
N ASN A 147 -28.05 36.43 -13.41
CA ASN A 147 -27.14 35.32 -13.74
C ASN A 147 -25.75 35.45 -13.07
N ARG A 148 -25.65 36.23 -12.00
CA ARG A 148 -24.39 36.49 -11.29
C ARG A 148 -24.58 36.46 -9.78
N LEU A 149 -23.54 36.13 -9.04
CA LEU A 149 -23.63 36.04 -7.57
C LEU A 149 -23.84 37.39 -6.90
N GLU A 150 -23.49 38.51 -7.55
CA GLU A 150 -23.76 39.84 -7.03
C GLU A 150 -25.27 40.11 -6.88
N ALA A 151 -26.13 39.38 -7.60
CA ALA A 151 -27.58 39.47 -7.48
C ALA A 151 -28.12 39.01 -6.11
N LEU A 152 -27.30 38.30 -5.32
CA LEU A 152 -27.65 37.86 -3.97
C LEU A 152 -27.60 38.98 -2.91
N ALA A 153 -27.08 40.15 -3.26
CA ALA A 153 -26.98 41.27 -2.34
C ALA A 153 -28.37 41.69 -1.82
N GLY A 154 -28.50 41.80 -0.49
CA GLY A 154 -29.73 42.17 0.20
C GLY A 154 -30.71 41.03 0.46
N MET A 155 -30.33 39.78 0.17
CA MET A 155 -31.17 38.61 0.38
C MET A 155 -30.87 37.89 1.69
N ARG A 156 -31.86 37.15 2.19
CA ARG A 156 -31.70 36.13 3.24
C ARG A 156 -31.42 34.78 2.59
N ILE A 157 -30.22 34.26 2.79
CA ILE A 157 -29.68 33.14 2.03
C ILE A 157 -29.36 31.99 2.97
N ALA A 158 -29.99 30.83 2.76
CA ALA A 158 -29.56 29.59 3.37
C ALA A 158 -28.29 29.09 2.67
N ILE A 159 -27.16 29.10 3.38
CA ILE A 159 -25.86 28.74 2.80
C ILE A 159 -25.41 27.31 3.12
N GLY A 160 -26.27 26.49 3.72
CA GLY A 160 -25.92 25.16 4.21
C GLY A 160 -25.71 25.13 5.73
N ALA A 161 -25.80 23.92 6.30
CA ALA A 161 -25.58 23.71 7.72
C ALA A 161 -24.14 24.04 8.14
N GLU A 162 -23.93 24.28 9.44
CA GLU A 162 -22.58 24.38 10.00
C GLU A 162 -21.74 23.13 9.66
N GLY A 163 -20.48 23.33 9.31
CA GLY A 163 -19.58 22.23 8.91
C GLY A 163 -19.84 21.63 7.51
N SER A 164 -20.84 22.10 6.76
CA SER A 164 -21.14 21.55 5.43
C SER A 164 -20.22 22.09 4.31
N GLY A 165 -19.96 21.27 3.29
CA GLY A 165 -19.23 21.68 2.09
C GLY A 165 -19.95 22.76 1.27
N THR A 166 -21.29 22.80 1.32
CA THR A 166 -22.10 23.90 0.75
C THR A 166 -21.76 25.23 1.40
N ARG A 167 -21.70 25.28 2.74
CA ARG A 167 -21.38 26.51 3.49
C ARG A 167 -19.97 27.00 3.19
N SER A 168 -19.01 26.10 3.12
CA SER A 168 -17.64 26.43 2.72
C SER A 168 -17.62 27.07 1.33
N LEU A 169 -18.21 26.39 0.33
CA LEU A 169 -18.20 26.84 -1.05
C LEU A 169 -18.87 28.21 -1.23
N VAL A 170 -20.07 28.40 -0.67
CA VAL A 170 -20.79 29.67 -0.80
C VAL A 170 -20.00 30.81 -0.19
N LYS A 171 -19.43 30.63 1.01
CA LYS A 171 -18.58 31.66 1.64
C LYS A 171 -17.37 32.02 0.77
N THR A 172 -16.70 31.02 0.20
CA THR A 172 -15.56 31.27 -0.70
C THR A 172 -15.99 32.05 -1.94
N LEU A 173 -17.10 31.66 -2.59
CA LEU A 173 -17.59 32.37 -3.77
C LEU A 173 -18.01 33.81 -3.47
N LEU A 174 -18.64 34.05 -2.31
CA LEU A 174 -19.01 35.41 -1.87
C LEU A 174 -17.78 36.28 -1.56
N ALA A 175 -16.71 35.69 -1.00
CA ALA A 175 -15.44 36.38 -0.79
C ALA A 175 -14.74 36.71 -2.12
N GLU A 176 -14.77 35.80 -3.10
CA GLU A 176 -14.18 36.02 -4.43
C GLU A 176 -14.79 37.23 -5.17
N ILE A 177 -16.06 37.54 -4.91
CA ILE A 177 -16.74 38.72 -5.50
C ILE A 177 -16.76 39.94 -4.55
N GLY A 178 -16.16 39.85 -3.37
CA GLY A 178 -16.12 40.93 -2.38
C GLY A 178 -17.46 41.23 -1.68
N LEU A 179 -18.44 40.31 -1.75
CA LEU A 179 -19.73 40.47 -1.07
C LEU A 179 -19.64 40.07 0.41
N ALA A 180 -18.69 39.20 0.78
CA ALA A 180 -18.48 38.78 2.17
C ALA A 180 -18.15 39.95 3.10
N GLU A 181 -17.39 40.94 2.62
CA GLU A 181 -17.01 42.15 3.36
C GLU A 181 -18.13 43.21 3.39
N ARG A 182 -19.18 43.03 2.58
CA ARG A 182 -20.24 44.01 2.35
C ARG A 182 -21.62 43.51 2.78
N LEU A 183 -21.69 42.43 3.56
CA LEU A 183 -22.95 41.84 4.01
C LEU A 183 -23.80 42.86 4.78
N GLU A 184 -23.18 43.61 5.70
CA GLU A 184 -23.88 44.66 6.46
C GLU A 184 -24.35 45.82 5.57
N GLU A 185 -23.49 46.30 4.67
CA GLU A 185 -23.81 47.40 3.74
C GLU A 185 -24.97 47.06 2.81
N THR A 186 -25.02 45.81 2.36
CA THR A 186 -26.02 45.31 1.41
C THR A 186 -27.28 44.82 2.12
N GLY A 187 -27.26 44.63 3.44
CA GLY A 187 -28.35 43.97 4.18
C GLY A 187 -28.50 42.48 3.86
N THR A 188 -27.42 41.83 3.40
CA THR A 188 -27.44 40.40 3.08
C THR A 188 -27.31 39.58 4.35
N GLU A 189 -28.24 38.65 4.58
CA GLU A 189 -28.22 37.76 5.74
C GLU A 189 -27.85 36.33 5.32
N LEU A 190 -26.79 35.79 5.92
CA LEU A 190 -26.36 34.40 5.68
C LEU A 190 -26.84 33.50 6.82
N LEU A 191 -27.68 32.52 6.49
CA LEU A 191 -28.32 31.62 7.44
C LEU A 191 -27.71 30.22 7.34
N SER A 192 -27.32 29.65 8.50
CA SER A 192 -26.80 28.29 8.60
C SER A 192 -27.93 27.24 8.56
N LEU A 193 -28.70 27.26 7.48
CA LEU A 193 -29.77 26.30 7.18
C LEU A 193 -29.36 25.43 5.99
N GLY A 194 -29.64 24.12 6.08
CA GLY A 194 -29.38 23.17 5.00
C GLY A 194 -30.48 22.12 4.90
N GLY A 195 -30.41 21.30 3.86
CA GLY A 195 -31.33 20.18 3.63
C GLY A 195 -32.81 20.58 3.68
N ALA A 196 -33.64 19.76 4.32
CA ALA A 196 -35.09 19.99 4.41
C ALA A 196 -35.44 21.31 5.09
N ALA A 197 -34.69 21.75 6.10
CA ALA A 197 -34.97 23.01 6.80
C ALA A 197 -34.83 24.23 5.88
N ALA A 198 -33.83 24.24 4.99
CA ALA A 198 -33.66 25.29 4.00
C ALA A 198 -34.79 25.27 2.95
N VAL A 199 -35.24 24.08 2.55
CA VAL A 199 -36.35 23.90 1.59
C VAL A 199 -37.66 24.43 2.15
N GLU A 200 -37.99 24.09 3.39
CA GLU A 200 -39.19 24.59 4.07
C GLU A 200 -39.15 26.10 4.25
N ALA A 201 -38.01 26.65 4.67
CA ALA A 201 -37.84 28.09 4.81
C ALA A 201 -38.00 28.83 3.47
N LEU A 202 -37.46 28.28 2.37
CA LEU A 202 -37.57 28.85 1.03
C LEU A 202 -39.03 28.85 0.55
N ARG A 203 -39.74 27.73 0.76
CA ARG A 203 -41.17 27.61 0.45
C ARG A 203 -42.03 28.57 1.28
N ALA A 204 -41.73 28.70 2.57
CA ALA A 204 -42.43 29.59 3.48
C ALA A 204 -42.17 31.09 3.23
N GLY A 205 -41.15 31.44 2.44
CA GLY A 205 -40.79 32.84 2.18
C GLY A 205 -40.08 33.52 3.35
N THR A 206 -39.60 32.74 4.31
CA THR A 206 -38.77 33.23 5.42
C THR A 206 -37.33 33.45 4.99
N ILE A 207 -36.93 32.91 3.84
CA ILE A 207 -35.66 33.18 3.15
C ILE A 207 -35.93 33.39 1.66
N ASP A 208 -35.00 34.07 0.99
CA ASP A 208 -35.14 34.50 -0.40
C ASP A 208 -34.37 33.57 -1.35
N ALA A 209 -33.27 32.97 -0.88
CA ALA A 209 -32.47 32.01 -1.62
C ALA A 209 -31.92 30.88 -0.75
N ALA A 210 -31.62 29.74 -1.36
CA ALA A 210 -31.00 28.59 -0.72
C ALA A 210 -29.99 27.91 -1.65
N ALA A 211 -28.81 27.65 -1.10
CA ALA A 211 -27.72 26.96 -1.77
C ALA A 211 -27.68 25.49 -1.36
N PHE A 212 -27.38 24.62 -2.33
CA PHE A 212 -27.19 23.19 -2.13
C PHE A 212 -26.05 22.71 -3.02
N VAL A 213 -25.06 22.04 -2.44
CA VAL A 213 -24.09 21.24 -3.20
C VAL A 213 -24.55 19.80 -3.16
N MET A 214 -24.94 19.25 -4.30
CA MET A 214 -25.48 17.90 -4.39
C MET A 214 -25.37 17.35 -5.80
N ALA A 215 -25.49 16.03 -5.92
CA ALA A 215 -25.54 15.38 -7.22
C ALA A 215 -26.82 15.78 -7.99
N PRO A 216 -26.77 16.00 -9.33
CA PRO A 216 -27.93 16.42 -10.11
C PRO A 216 -29.11 15.43 -10.06
N GLN A 217 -28.83 14.14 -9.87
CA GLN A 217 -29.82 13.08 -9.74
C GLN A 217 -30.52 13.04 -8.37
N ALA A 218 -30.14 13.91 -7.42
CA ALA A 218 -30.76 13.93 -6.10
C ALA A 218 -32.26 14.23 -6.23
N PRO A 219 -33.15 13.47 -5.56
CA PRO A 219 -34.60 13.70 -5.62
C PRO A 219 -34.99 15.15 -5.27
N LEU A 220 -34.20 15.78 -4.39
CA LEU A 220 -34.39 17.16 -3.99
C LEU A 220 -34.21 18.16 -5.15
N VAL A 221 -33.26 17.92 -6.06
CA VAL A 221 -33.07 18.78 -7.26
C VAL A 221 -34.34 18.78 -8.11
N ARG A 222 -34.86 17.59 -8.42
CA ARG A 222 -36.10 17.44 -9.20
C ARG A 222 -37.29 18.11 -8.49
N GLN A 223 -37.41 17.93 -7.18
CA GLN A 223 -38.47 18.56 -6.40
C GLN A 223 -38.40 20.10 -6.47
N LEU A 224 -37.20 20.69 -6.31
CA LEU A 224 -37.02 22.14 -6.32
C LEU A 224 -37.21 22.73 -7.73
N LEU A 225 -36.69 22.08 -8.78
CA LEU A 225 -36.91 22.47 -10.17
C LEU A 225 -38.39 22.47 -10.57
N ALA A 226 -39.17 21.53 -10.03
CA ALA A 226 -40.61 21.43 -10.28
C ALA A 226 -41.46 22.39 -9.42
N THR A 227 -40.87 23.10 -8.46
CA THR A 227 -41.63 23.96 -7.55
C THR A 227 -41.93 25.31 -8.21
N GLU A 228 -43.21 25.62 -8.40
CA GLU A 228 -43.65 26.91 -8.93
C GLU A 228 -43.18 28.07 -8.04
N GLY A 229 -42.85 29.20 -8.67
CA GLY A 229 -42.33 30.39 -7.97
C GLY A 229 -40.85 30.33 -7.60
N LEU A 230 -40.17 29.18 -7.80
CA LEU A 230 -38.72 29.10 -7.66
C LEU A 230 -38.00 29.29 -9.00
N GLY A 231 -36.83 29.91 -8.92
CA GLY A 231 -35.85 29.99 -9.99
C GLY A 231 -34.54 29.31 -9.56
N LEU A 232 -33.71 28.96 -10.54
CA LEU A 232 -32.36 28.47 -10.34
C LEU A 232 -31.42 29.45 -11.05
N VAL A 233 -30.34 29.86 -10.39
CA VAL A 233 -29.36 30.77 -10.97
C VAL A 233 -28.58 30.08 -12.09
N ASP A 234 -28.59 30.66 -13.28
CA ASP A 234 -27.64 30.36 -14.36
C ASP A 234 -26.36 31.16 -14.12
N LEU A 235 -25.33 30.53 -13.56
CA LEU A 235 -24.14 31.24 -13.10
C LEU A 235 -23.20 31.57 -14.27
N ALA A 236 -23.35 32.76 -14.85
CA ALA A 236 -22.52 33.22 -15.96
C ALA A 236 -21.02 33.31 -15.62
N GLN A 237 -20.70 33.49 -14.34
CA GLN A 237 -19.32 33.55 -13.83
C GLN A 237 -18.67 32.18 -13.62
N ALA A 238 -19.37 31.06 -13.89
CA ALA A 238 -18.85 29.72 -13.60
C ALA A 238 -17.46 29.43 -14.22
N PRO A 239 -17.18 29.77 -15.51
CA PRO A 239 -15.84 29.60 -16.07
C PRO A 239 -14.77 30.44 -15.36
N SER A 240 -15.11 31.62 -14.87
CA SER A 240 -14.19 32.49 -14.14
C SER A 240 -13.82 31.90 -12.78
N PHE A 241 -14.80 31.37 -12.04
CA PHE A 241 -14.54 30.70 -10.77
C PHE A 241 -13.71 29.44 -10.95
N ALA A 242 -14.04 28.58 -11.93
CA ALA A 242 -13.24 27.39 -12.24
C ALA A 242 -11.78 27.71 -12.60
N ARG A 243 -11.51 28.88 -13.18
CA ARG A 243 -10.15 29.32 -13.49
C ARG A 243 -9.37 29.83 -12.28
N ARG A 244 -10.07 30.38 -11.28
CA ARG A 244 -9.48 30.97 -10.07
C ARG A 244 -9.34 29.96 -8.93
N LEU A 245 -10.28 29.02 -8.85
CA LEU A 245 -10.39 28.00 -7.82
C LEU A 245 -10.21 26.63 -8.49
N PRO A 246 -8.98 26.06 -8.50
CA PRO A 246 -8.64 24.88 -9.32
C PRO A 246 -9.45 23.61 -9.00
N TYR A 247 -10.08 23.56 -7.82
CA TYR A 247 -10.95 22.47 -7.40
C TYR A 247 -12.38 22.56 -7.95
N LEU A 248 -12.72 23.68 -8.59
CA LEU A 248 -14.02 23.87 -9.23
C LEU A 248 -13.93 23.61 -10.73
N SER A 249 -14.96 22.95 -11.23
CA SER A 249 -15.23 22.84 -12.67
C SER A 249 -16.44 23.68 -13.04
N ALA A 250 -16.39 24.27 -14.24
CA ALA A 250 -17.57 24.86 -14.85
C ALA A 250 -18.32 23.74 -15.58
N VAL A 251 -19.57 23.52 -15.19
CA VAL A 251 -20.42 22.46 -15.75
C VAL A 251 -21.74 23.04 -16.23
N THR A 252 -22.41 22.33 -17.14
CA THR A 252 -23.74 22.68 -17.63
C THR A 252 -24.72 21.61 -17.20
N LEU A 253 -25.83 22.03 -16.58
CA LEU A 253 -27.02 21.21 -16.40
C LEU A 253 -27.90 21.41 -17.62
N TYR A 254 -27.95 20.42 -18.49
CA TYR A 254 -28.65 20.53 -19.77
C TYR A 254 -30.17 20.55 -19.62
N GLU A 255 -30.84 21.20 -20.55
CA GLU A 255 -32.30 21.20 -20.67
C GLU A 255 -32.88 19.78 -20.56
N GLY A 256 -33.93 19.62 -19.73
CA GLY A 256 -34.65 18.37 -19.54
C GLY A 256 -33.88 17.26 -18.82
N VAL A 257 -32.60 17.44 -18.46
CA VAL A 257 -31.76 16.33 -17.96
C VAL A 257 -32.24 15.74 -16.62
N ALA A 258 -32.86 16.55 -15.76
CA ALA A 258 -33.35 16.10 -14.46
C ALA A 258 -34.72 15.40 -14.55
N ASP A 259 -35.58 15.86 -15.46
CA ASP A 259 -36.85 15.21 -15.81
C ASP A 259 -37.24 15.56 -17.26
N PRO A 260 -36.97 14.67 -18.23
CA PRO A 260 -37.29 14.93 -19.63
C PRO A 260 -38.80 15.04 -19.89
N GLY A 261 -39.63 14.40 -19.06
CA GLY A 261 -41.09 14.43 -19.22
C GLY A 261 -41.71 15.78 -18.85
N LEU A 262 -41.08 16.48 -17.91
CA LEU A 262 -41.49 17.83 -17.47
C LEU A 262 -40.60 18.94 -18.05
N ASN A 263 -39.61 18.58 -18.86
CA ASN A 263 -38.55 19.48 -19.34
C ASN A 263 -37.86 20.26 -18.21
N LEU A 264 -37.33 19.55 -17.22
CA LEU A 264 -36.61 20.15 -16.09
C LEU A 264 -35.10 19.89 -16.18
N PRO A 265 -34.24 20.93 -16.12
CA PRO A 265 -34.57 22.35 -16.21
C PRO A 265 -35.10 22.73 -17.61
N PRO A 266 -35.82 23.86 -17.77
CA PRO A 266 -36.40 24.28 -19.06
C PRO A 266 -35.40 24.89 -20.05
N ALA A 267 -34.14 25.04 -19.66
CA ALA A 267 -33.04 25.53 -20.48
C ALA A 267 -31.72 25.06 -19.88
N ASP A 268 -30.63 25.16 -20.64
CA ASP A 268 -29.28 24.91 -20.17
C ASP A 268 -28.89 25.92 -19.08
N LEU A 269 -28.36 25.42 -17.95
CA LEU A 269 -27.92 26.23 -16.82
C LEU A 269 -26.44 26.02 -16.54
N ARG A 270 -25.66 27.10 -16.48
CA ARG A 270 -24.23 27.06 -16.13
C ARG A 270 -24.07 27.05 -14.62
N MET A 271 -23.15 26.23 -14.14
CA MET A 271 -22.94 26.02 -12.72
C MET A 271 -21.45 25.84 -12.43
N VAL A 272 -21.07 26.08 -11.18
CA VAL A 272 -19.80 25.60 -10.64
C VAL A 272 -20.04 24.29 -9.91
N ALA A 273 -19.12 23.35 -10.05
CA ALA A 273 -19.17 22.07 -9.37
C ALA A 273 -17.80 21.74 -8.76
N PRO A 274 -17.67 21.63 -7.42
CA PRO A 274 -16.60 20.84 -6.85
C PRO A 274 -16.74 19.36 -7.23
N ALA A 275 -15.64 18.63 -7.15
CA ALA A 275 -15.68 17.17 -7.22
C ALA A 275 -15.73 16.55 -5.81
N THR A 276 -16.44 15.44 -5.68
CA THR A 276 -16.28 14.52 -4.56
C THR A 276 -15.09 13.61 -4.82
N TYR A 277 -14.20 13.46 -3.86
CA TYR A 277 -13.10 12.51 -3.92
C TYR A 277 -12.89 11.77 -2.61
N ILE A 278 -12.22 10.63 -2.71
CA ILE A 278 -11.88 9.78 -1.58
C ILE A 278 -10.48 10.14 -1.08
N VAL A 279 -10.33 10.27 0.22
CA VAL A 279 -9.06 10.58 0.89
C VAL A 279 -8.74 9.52 1.92
N VAL A 280 -7.46 9.23 2.05
CA VAL A 280 -6.91 8.29 3.04
C VAL A 280 -5.68 8.92 3.70
N ARG A 281 -5.21 8.32 4.80
CA ARG A 281 -3.90 8.65 5.36
C ARG A 281 -2.79 8.06 4.49
N LYS A 282 -1.62 8.70 4.44
CA LYS A 282 -0.45 8.19 3.70
C LYS A 282 0.09 6.85 4.18
N ASP A 283 -0.21 6.45 5.42
CA ASP A 283 0.16 5.16 5.98
C ASP A 283 -0.91 4.08 5.74
N THR A 284 -1.96 4.39 4.99
CA THR A 284 -3.04 3.45 4.66
C THR A 284 -2.49 2.31 3.83
N HIS A 285 -2.81 1.08 4.22
CA HIS A 285 -2.35 -0.12 3.53
C HIS A 285 -2.80 -0.11 2.06
N ARG A 286 -1.87 -0.33 1.12
CA ARG A 286 -2.08 -0.26 -0.35
C ARG A 286 -3.31 -1.01 -0.86
N SER A 287 -3.61 -2.14 -0.24
CA SER A 287 -4.79 -2.92 -0.59
C SER A 287 -6.13 -2.21 -0.35
N VAL A 288 -6.22 -1.36 0.68
CA VAL A 288 -7.42 -0.54 0.93
C VAL A 288 -7.57 0.47 -0.21
N VAL A 289 -6.48 1.13 -0.59
CA VAL A 289 -6.41 2.05 -1.74
C VAL A 289 -6.86 1.35 -3.03
N GLN A 290 -6.33 0.16 -3.29
CA GLN A 290 -6.75 -0.67 -4.43
C GLN A 290 -8.25 -0.96 -4.42
N LEU A 291 -8.81 -1.39 -3.28
CA LEU A 291 -10.23 -1.73 -3.18
C LEU A 291 -11.14 -0.52 -3.34
N LEU A 292 -10.73 0.66 -2.86
CA LEU A 292 -11.45 1.93 -3.07
C LEU A 292 -11.48 2.32 -4.54
N ILE A 293 -10.36 2.16 -5.26
CA ILE A 293 -10.29 2.42 -6.71
C ILE A 293 -11.15 1.42 -7.48
N GLU A 294 -11.04 0.13 -7.16
CA GLU A 294 -11.85 -0.91 -7.80
C GLU A 294 -13.36 -0.68 -7.56
N ALA A 295 -13.73 -0.24 -6.35
CA ALA A 295 -15.11 0.13 -6.03
C ALA A 295 -15.59 1.31 -6.91
N ALA A 296 -14.76 2.36 -7.02
CA ALA A 296 -15.05 3.53 -7.84
C ALA A 296 -15.19 3.20 -9.34
N GLN A 297 -14.31 2.34 -9.87
CA GLN A 297 -14.36 1.91 -11.28
C GLN A 297 -15.53 0.99 -11.58
N ARG A 298 -16.09 0.32 -10.57
CA ARG A 298 -17.23 -0.58 -10.72
C ARG A 298 -18.56 0.09 -10.46
N ASP A 299 -18.57 1.20 -9.73
CA ASP A 299 -19.77 2.01 -9.52
C ASP A 299 -20.29 2.49 -10.89
N ARG A 300 -21.54 2.15 -11.21
CA ARG A 300 -22.21 2.48 -12.48
C ARG A 300 -23.10 3.72 -12.34
N THR A 301 -22.76 4.61 -11.42
CA THR A 301 -23.49 5.86 -11.23
C THR A 301 -23.45 6.67 -12.53
N ILE A 302 -24.62 7.14 -12.96
CA ILE A 302 -24.73 7.98 -14.15
C ILE A 302 -24.44 9.41 -13.73
N HIS A 303 -23.51 10.07 -14.43
CA HIS A 303 -23.18 11.47 -14.24
C HIS A 303 -23.98 12.32 -15.24
N LEU A 304 -24.86 13.18 -14.72
CA LEU A 304 -25.74 14.04 -15.54
C LEU A 304 -25.10 15.38 -15.94
N VAL A 305 -23.90 15.65 -15.44
CA VAL A 305 -23.11 16.85 -15.72
C VAL A 305 -21.69 16.44 -16.10
N GLY A 306 -20.95 17.36 -16.73
CA GLY A 306 -19.64 17.05 -17.29
C GLY A 306 -19.75 16.24 -18.59
N THR A 307 -18.73 15.47 -18.92
CA THR A 307 -18.74 14.63 -20.15
C THR A 307 -19.44 13.29 -19.98
N GLY A 308 -19.86 12.94 -18.76
CA GLY A 308 -20.49 11.65 -18.44
C GLY A 308 -19.52 10.47 -18.30
N SER A 309 -18.27 10.60 -18.78
CA SER A 309 -17.20 9.60 -18.67
C SER A 309 -15.97 10.08 -17.89
N GLU A 310 -16.06 11.25 -17.25
CA GLU A 310 -14.99 11.86 -16.46
C GLU A 310 -14.67 11.09 -15.18
N PHE A 311 -15.65 10.37 -14.63
CA PHE A 311 -15.48 9.66 -13.36
C PHE A 311 -15.51 8.15 -13.53
N PRO A 312 -14.71 7.41 -12.73
CA PRO A 312 -13.73 7.95 -11.77
C PRO A 312 -12.51 8.61 -12.45
N SER A 313 -11.86 9.57 -11.78
CA SER A 313 -10.63 10.25 -12.26
C SER A 313 -9.67 10.58 -11.12
N LEU A 314 -8.39 10.82 -11.45
CA LEU A 314 -7.37 11.33 -10.52
C LEU A 314 -7.31 12.86 -10.48
N ASP A 315 -8.07 13.53 -11.34
CA ASP A 315 -8.16 14.99 -11.40
C ASP A 315 -9.12 15.54 -10.34
N TYR A 316 -9.21 16.88 -10.24
CA TYR A 316 -10.18 17.59 -9.39
C TYR A 316 -10.01 17.33 -7.87
N THR A 317 -8.77 17.14 -7.44
CA THR A 317 -8.39 16.96 -6.02
C THR A 317 -7.64 18.18 -5.50
N ASP A 318 -7.86 18.54 -4.23
CA ASP A 318 -7.21 19.71 -3.60
C ASP A 318 -5.90 19.35 -2.90
N ILE A 319 -5.66 18.05 -2.73
CA ILE A 319 -4.46 17.48 -2.13
C ILE A 319 -3.80 16.50 -3.11
N PRO A 320 -2.50 16.21 -2.97
CA PRO A 320 -1.82 15.31 -3.88
C PRO A 320 -2.44 13.91 -3.91
N VAL A 321 -2.58 13.35 -5.11
CA VAL A 321 -2.96 11.95 -5.32
C VAL A 321 -1.79 11.04 -4.96
N GLY A 322 -2.07 10.03 -4.13
CA GLY A 322 -1.10 9.03 -3.66
C GLY A 322 -0.48 8.19 -4.77
N GLU A 323 0.73 7.68 -4.56
CA GLU A 323 1.44 6.88 -5.57
C GLU A 323 0.75 5.56 -5.87
N ASP A 324 0.27 4.87 -4.83
CA ASP A 324 -0.52 3.64 -4.96
C ASP A 324 -1.82 3.90 -5.72
N ALA A 325 -2.47 5.04 -5.47
CA ALA A 325 -3.69 5.40 -6.14
C ALA A 325 -3.48 5.57 -7.66
N ARG A 326 -2.41 6.29 -8.06
CA ARG A 326 -2.02 6.40 -9.48
C ARG A 326 -1.71 5.03 -10.09
N TYR A 327 -0.92 4.22 -9.39
CA TYR A 327 -0.53 2.90 -9.85
C TYR A 327 -1.75 2.01 -10.15
N PHE A 328 -2.68 1.89 -9.20
CA PHE A 328 -3.85 1.03 -9.36
C PHE A 328 -4.87 1.59 -10.34
N PHE A 329 -5.01 2.91 -10.43
CA PHE A 329 -5.92 3.55 -11.37
C PHE A 329 -5.47 3.32 -12.83
N GLU A 330 -4.17 3.49 -13.12
CA GLU A 330 -3.64 3.37 -14.50
C GLU A 330 -3.41 1.92 -14.93
N ARG A 331 -2.84 1.07 -14.07
CA ARG A 331 -2.43 -0.30 -14.44
C ARG A 331 -3.47 -1.35 -14.09
N GLY A 332 -4.44 -1.00 -13.25
CA GLY A 332 -5.38 -1.95 -12.67
C GLY A 332 -4.70 -2.95 -11.72
N PRO A 333 -5.43 -3.99 -11.27
CA PRO A 333 -4.88 -4.99 -10.37
C PRO A 333 -3.74 -5.78 -11.01
N ASN A 334 -2.68 -6.04 -10.24
CA ASN A 334 -1.54 -6.86 -10.65
C ASN A 334 -1.98 -8.27 -11.11
N PHE A 335 -1.17 -8.98 -11.91
CA PHE A 335 -1.51 -10.30 -12.47
C PHE A 335 -2.02 -11.30 -11.42
N LEU A 336 -1.42 -11.27 -10.22
CA LEU A 336 -1.81 -12.06 -9.06
C LEU A 336 -3.23 -11.70 -8.58
N HIS A 337 -3.53 -10.41 -8.42
CA HIS A 337 -4.85 -9.92 -7.99
C HIS A 337 -5.96 -10.16 -9.03
N ARG A 338 -5.61 -10.36 -10.30
CA ARG A 338 -6.58 -10.68 -11.36
C ARG A 338 -7.07 -12.13 -11.30
N HIS A 339 -6.24 -13.08 -10.86
CA HIS A 339 -6.54 -14.51 -10.92
C HIS A 339 -6.68 -15.19 -9.55
N LEU A 340 -6.21 -14.55 -8.48
CA LEU A 340 -6.27 -15.08 -7.13
C LEU A 340 -7.24 -14.27 -6.26
N PRO A 341 -7.92 -14.91 -5.29
CA PRO A 341 -8.63 -14.21 -4.24
C PRO A 341 -7.72 -13.20 -3.54
N PHE A 342 -8.29 -12.08 -3.10
CA PHE A 342 -7.56 -10.94 -2.52
C PHE A 342 -6.55 -11.36 -1.42
N TRP A 343 -6.96 -12.25 -0.50
CA TRP A 343 -6.10 -12.74 0.58
C TRP A 343 -4.86 -13.49 0.07
N ALA A 344 -5.00 -14.28 -1.01
CA ALA A 344 -3.91 -15.07 -1.57
C ALA A 344 -2.94 -14.19 -2.37
N ALA A 345 -3.47 -13.21 -3.11
CA ALA A 345 -2.65 -12.23 -3.82
C ALA A 345 -1.83 -11.37 -2.84
N SER A 346 -2.45 -10.87 -1.77
CA SER A 346 -1.75 -10.11 -0.72
C SER A 346 -0.68 -10.95 -0.02
N LEU A 347 -0.95 -12.24 0.24
CA LEU A 347 0.01 -13.15 0.85
C LEU A 347 1.22 -13.44 -0.05
N LEU A 348 1.00 -13.58 -1.36
CA LEU A 348 2.08 -13.81 -2.32
C LEU A 348 2.96 -12.58 -2.54
N ASP A 349 2.39 -11.37 -2.61
CA ASP A 349 3.18 -10.13 -2.70
C ASP A 349 4.13 -10.00 -1.50
N ARG A 350 3.65 -10.33 -0.29
CA ARG A 350 4.48 -10.37 0.93
C ARG A 350 5.56 -11.44 0.87
N LEU A 351 5.20 -12.66 0.47
CA LEU A 351 6.14 -13.77 0.40
C LEU A 351 7.20 -13.56 -0.68
N ALA A 352 6.87 -12.90 -1.79
CA ALA A 352 7.83 -12.62 -2.86
C ALA A 352 9.02 -11.79 -2.36
N ILE A 353 8.77 -10.76 -1.55
CA ILE A 353 9.81 -9.93 -0.92
C ILE A 353 10.72 -10.76 -0.01
N LEU A 354 10.18 -11.78 0.66
CA LEU A 354 10.93 -12.66 1.55
C LEU A 354 11.65 -13.81 0.80
N ILE A 355 11.06 -14.29 -0.30
CA ILE A 355 11.58 -15.38 -1.13
C ILE A 355 12.82 -14.91 -1.91
N ILE A 356 12.85 -13.69 -2.45
CA ILE A 356 13.97 -13.21 -3.28
C ILE A 356 15.31 -13.22 -2.50
N PRO A 357 15.40 -12.63 -1.29
CA PRO A 357 16.63 -12.65 -0.49
C PRO A 357 16.97 -14.06 0.01
N LEU A 358 15.95 -14.87 0.35
CA LEU A 358 16.16 -16.26 0.74
C LEU A 358 16.78 -17.07 -0.41
N LEU A 359 16.26 -16.93 -1.64
CA LEU A 359 16.82 -17.55 -2.83
C LEU A 359 18.26 -17.08 -3.10
N THR A 360 18.54 -15.80 -2.84
CA THR A 360 19.89 -15.21 -3.01
C THR A 360 20.93 -15.89 -2.12
N VAL A 361 20.53 -16.41 -0.95
CA VAL A 361 21.42 -17.17 -0.04
C VAL A 361 21.38 -18.66 -0.33
N ILE A 362 20.20 -19.22 -0.62
CA ILE A 362 20.02 -20.65 -0.86
C ILE A 362 20.75 -21.10 -2.13
N ILE A 363 20.67 -20.34 -3.23
CA ILE A 363 21.29 -20.70 -4.52
C ILE A 363 22.81 -20.90 -4.40
N PRO A 364 23.61 -19.95 -3.86
CA PRO A 364 25.04 -20.15 -3.70
C PRO A 364 25.34 -21.25 -2.67
N LEU A 365 24.50 -21.41 -1.64
CA LEU A 365 24.66 -22.47 -0.65
C LEU A 365 24.54 -23.85 -1.30
N PHE A 366 23.54 -24.09 -2.14
CA PHE A 366 23.41 -25.34 -2.90
C PHE A 366 24.59 -25.58 -3.84
N ARG A 367 25.21 -24.53 -4.36
CA ARG A 367 26.39 -24.65 -5.23
C ARG A 367 27.67 -24.98 -4.44
N ILE A 368 27.83 -24.43 -3.24
CA ILE A 368 29.01 -24.63 -2.37
C ILE A 368 28.89 -25.93 -1.56
N ALA A 369 27.67 -26.35 -1.21
CA ALA A 369 27.36 -27.55 -0.42
C ALA A 369 28.10 -28.82 -0.90
N PRO A 370 28.01 -29.23 -2.19
CA PRO A 370 28.71 -30.42 -2.64
C PRO A 370 30.22 -30.25 -2.46
N ALA A 371 30.82 -29.14 -2.93
CA ALA A 371 32.25 -28.87 -2.82
C ALA A 371 32.76 -28.89 -1.37
N ALA A 372 32.01 -28.31 -0.44
CA ALA A 372 32.34 -28.30 0.99
C ALA A 372 32.31 -29.72 1.59
N LEU A 373 31.30 -30.53 1.22
CA LEU A 373 31.25 -31.94 1.61
C LEU A 373 32.45 -32.72 1.05
N GLN A 374 32.77 -32.55 -0.24
CA GLN A 374 33.93 -33.21 -0.86
C GLN A 374 35.24 -32.86 -0.16
N TRP A 375 35.43 -31.57 0.13
CA TRP A 375 36.61 -31.08 0.82
C TRP A 375 36.74 -31.66 2.22
N SER A 376 35.63 -31.78 2.95
CA SER A 376 35.63 -32.35 4.31
C SER A 376 36.06 -33.82 4.32
N VAL A 377 35.60 -34.62 3.35
CA VAL A 377 35.94 -36.04 3.21
C VAL A 377 37.38 -36.20 2.76
N ARG A 378 37.80 -35.51 1.69
CA ARG A 378 39.19 -35.56 1.19
C ARG A 378 40.21 -35.14 2.24
N ARG A 379 39.92 -34.11 3.03
CA ARG A 379 40.83 -33.64 4.08
C ARG A 379 41.02 -34.68 5.19
N ARG A 380 40.02 -35.52 5.50
CA ARG A 380 40.18 -36.66 6.43
C ARG A 380 41.13 -37.69 5.84
N ILE A 381 40.94 -38.07 4.57
CA ILE A 381 41.82 -39.00 3.85
C ILE A 381 43.28 -38.49 3.83
N PHE A 382 43.50 -37.21 3.52
CA PHE A 382 44.84 -36.60 3.51
C PHE A 382 45.53 -36.59 4.87
N ARG A 383 44.81 -36.58 6.00
CA ARG A 383 45.44 -36.68 7.33
C ARG A 383 46.12 -38.02 7.53
N TRP A 384 45.45 -39.11 7.15
CA TRP A 384 46.01 -40.46 7.24
C TRP A 384 47.20 -40.63 6.28
N TYR A 385 47.10 -40.11 5.04
CA TYR A 385 48.25 -40.08 4.12
C TYR A 385 49.45 -39.31 4.68
N ARG A 386 49.23 -38.21 5.41
CA ARG A 386 50.34 -37.47 6.03
C ARG A 386 51.08 -38.33 7.05
N GLN A 387 50.39 -39.13 7.85
CA GLN A 387 51.01 -40.02 8.84
C GLN A 387 51.79 -41.16 8.17
N ILE A 388 51.23 -41.74 7.10
CA ILE A 388 51.91 -42.77 6.31
C ILE A 388 53.18 -42.22 5.67
N ARG A 389 53.14 -40.99 5.14
CA ARG A 389 54.30 -40.36 4.49
C ARG A 389 55.48 -40.15 5.45
N VAL A 390 55.23 -39.81 6.71
CA VAL A 390 56.30 -39.70 7.71
C VAL A 390 57.00 -41.04 7.90
N ILE A 391 56.23 -42.13 8.00
CA ILE A 391 56.79 -43.48 8.14
C ILE A 391 57.57 -43.89 6.88
N ASP A 392 57.05 -43.59 5.69
CA ASP A 392 57.74 -43.90 4.42
C ASP A 392 59.07 -43.15 4.25
N GLU A 393 59.11 -41.86 4.62
CA GLU A 393 60.34 -41.06 4.61
C GLU A 393 61.36 -41.51 5.68
N GLU A 394 60.90 -42.04 6.82
CA GLU A 394 61.75 -42.56 7.91
C GLU A 394 62.37 -43.93 7.55
N ILE A 395 61.62 -44.85 6.94
CA ILE A 395 62.10 -46.21 6.57
C ILE A 395 63.25 -46.16 5.54
N VAL A 396 63.28 -45.15 4.67
CA VAL A 396 64.33 -45.01 3.65
C VAL A 396 65.67 -44.55 4.28
N GLN A 397 65.67 -44.02 5.50
CA GLN A 397 66.89 -43.59 6.18
C GLN A 397 67.66 -44.80 6.74
N ARG A 398 68.97 -44.88 6.47
CA ARG A 398 69.80 -45.99 6.97
C ARG A 398 69.97 -45.89 8.50
N GLY A 399 69.64 -46.96 9.22
CA GLY A 399 69.91 -47.09 10.66
C GLY A 399 68.72 -46.83 11.59
N VAL A 400 67.48 -47.05 11.15
CA VAL A 400 66.29 -46.90 12.00
C VAL A 400 66.35 -47.91 13.17
N PRO A 401 66.22 -47.47 14.44
CA PRO A 401 66.20 -48.39 15.58
C PRO A 401 65.00 -49.35 15.55
N ARG A 402 65.19 -50.63 15.90
CA ARG A 402 64.13 -51.65 15.95
C ARG A 402 62.89 -51.21 16.74
N ALA A 403 63.10 -50.58 17.91
CA ALA A 403 62.02 -50.06 18.74
C ALA A 403 61.14 -49.00 18.03
N ARG A 404 61.72 -48.26 17.08
CA ARG A 404 60.99 -47.29 16.25
C ARG A 404 60.15 -47.99 15.19
N LEU A 405 60.73 -48.99 14.50
CA LEU A 405 59.99 -49.80 13.52
C LEU A 405 58.80 -50.55 14.14
N GLU A 406 58.95 -51.07 15.36
CA GLU A 406 57.84 -51.68 16.12
C GLU A 406 56.75 -50.65 16.46
N SER A 407 57.15 -49.43 16.81
CA SER A 407 56.20 -48.34 17.09
C SER A 407 55.46 -47.87 15.83
N ASP A 408 56.13 -47.85 14.67
CA ASP A 408 55.55 -47.47 13.39
C ASP A 408 54.58 -48.56 12.88
N LEU A 409 54.92 -49.83 13.09
CA LEU A 409 54.02 -50.96 12.79
C LEU A 409 52.74 -50.87 13.64
N ALA A 410 52.87 -50.63 14.95
CA ALA A 410 51.71 -50.46 15.83
C ALA A 410 50.85 -49.24 15.46
N LEU A 411 51.48 -48.16 14.96
CA LEU A 411 50.76 -46.98 14.47
C LEU A 411 50.00 -47.30 13.16
N LEU A 412 50.61 -48.02 12.22
CA LEU A 412 49.94 -48.46 10.99
C LEU A 412 48.77 -49.42 11.25
N GLU A 413 48.87 -50.28 12.27
CA GLU A 413 47.78 -51.16 12.68
C GLU A 413 46.60 -50.40 13.28
N ARG A 414 46.87 -49.40 14.12
CA ARG A 414 45.84 -48.50 14.62
C ARG A 414 45.19 -47.71 13.49
N LEU A 415 45.98 -47.24 12.51
CA LEU A 415 45.45 -46.53 11.35
C LEU A 415 44.55 -47.41 10.48
N ASP A 416 44.90 -48.68 10.24
CA ASP A 416 44.04 -49.61 9.50
C ASP A 416 42.71 -49.86 10.21
N GLN A 417 42.73 -49.98 11.54
CA GLN A 417 41.52 -50.11 12.37
C GLN A 417 40.65 -48.85 12.32
N ASP A 418 41.25 -47.68 12.51
CA ASP A 418 40.55 -46.38 12.49
C ASP A 418 39.93 -46.09 11.11
N VAL A 419 40.66 -46.42 10.04
CA VAL A 419 40.19 -46.28 8.66
C VAL A 419 39.03 -47.25 8.42
N SER A 420 39.15 -48.52 8.84
CA SER A 420 38.11 -49.55 8.63
C SER A 420 36.81 -49.28 9.38
N ALA A 421 36.88 -48.59 10.53
CA ALA A 421 35.70 -48.20 11.31
C ALA A 421 34.98 -46.95 10.76
N THR A 422 35.55 -46.27 9.76
CA THR A 422 34.99 -45.04 9.22
C THR A 422 34.10 -45.32 8.00
N GLU A 423 32.83 -44.94 8.07
CA GLU A 423 31.93 -44.98 6.92
C GLU A 423 32.25 -43.84 5.93
N VAL A 424 32.44 -44.20 4.66
CA VAL A 424 32.75 -43.27 3.57
C VAL A 424 31.71 -43.40 2.45
N PRO A 425 31.18 -42.30 1.89
CA PRO A 425 30.23 -42.37 0.77
C PRO A 425 30.81 -43.10 -0.44
N LEU A 426 29.95 -43.79 -1.20
CA LEU A 426 30.33 -44.60 -2.37
C LEU A 426 31.21 -43.85 -3.39
N SER A 427 30.97 -42.54 -3.56
CA SER A 427 31.74 -41.68 -4.47
C SER A 427 33.21 -41.48 -4.10
N TYR A 428 33.64 -41.90 -2.91
CA TYR A 428 35.02 -41.79 -2.41
C TYR A 428 35.65 -43.14 -2.04
N MET A 429 34.99 -44.24 -2.42
CA MET A 429 35.49 -45.58 -2.09
C MET A 429 36.82 -45.88 -2.79
N GLU A 430 37.06 -45.33 -3.97
CA GLU A 430 38.34 -45.49 -4.68
C GLU A 430 39.50 -44.89 -3.87
N GLU A 431 39.41 -43.63 -3.43
CA GLU A 431 40.45 -43.01 -2.60
C GLU A 431 40.62 -43.73 -1.25
N PHE A 432 39.52 -44.25 -0.69
CA PHE A 432 39.53 -45.02 0.55
C PHE A 432 40.20 -46.39 0.41
N TYR A 433 39.87 -47.17 -0.63
CA TYR A 433 40.51 -48.45 -0.91
C TYR A 433 42.00 -48.28 -1.24
N ASN A 434 42.35 -47.26 -2.01
CA ASN A 434 43.75 -46.93 -2.28
C ASN A 434 44.53 -46.61 -0.99
N LEU A 435 43.93 -45.87 -0.05
CA LEU A 435 44.56 -45.62 1.25
C LEU A 435 44.81 -46.92 2.02
N ARG A 436 43.82 -47.83 2.08
CA ARG A 436 43.99 -49.12 2.75
C ARG A 436 45.06 -49.99 2.09
N LEU A 437 45.13 -49.97 0.76
CA LEU A 437 46.18 -50.66 0.00
C LEU A 437 47.57 -50.12 0.37
N HIS A 438 47.73 -48.80 0.45
CA HIS A 438 48.98 -48.18 0.90
C HIS A 438 49.33 -48.51 2.35
N ILE A 439 48.35 -48.54 3.27
CA ILE A 439 48.59 -48.97 4.65
C ILE A 439 49.08 -50.41 4.68
N ALA A 440 48.43 -51.32 3.94
CA ALA A 440 48.84 -52.72 3.87
C ALA A 440 50.25 -52.88 3.28
N TYR A 441 50.55 -52.16 2.21
CA TYR A 441 51.88 -52.12 1.60
C TYR A 441 52.95 -51.62 2.58
N MET A 442 52.69 -50.52 3.29
CA MET A 442 53.63 -49.98 4.27
C MET A 442 53.82 -50.88 5.48
N ARG A 443 52.76 -51.57 5.93
CA ARG A 443 52.88 -52.60 6.98
C ARG A 443 53.81 -53.72 6.56
N GLN A 444 53.68 -54.19 5.32
CA GLN A 444 54.56 -55.23 4.79
C GLN A 444 56.01 -54.73 4.73
N ARG A 445 56.23 -53.53 4.19
CA ARG A 445 57.56 -52.93 4.09
C ARG A 445 58.24 -52.69 5.45
N VAL A 446 57.49 -52.29 6.48
CA VAL A 446 58.00 -52.19 7.86
C VAL A 446 58.36 -53.55 8.43
N LYS A 447 57.55 -54.58 8.17
CA LYS A 447 57.84 -55.96 8.59
C LYS A 447 59.09 -56.53 7.92
N ASP A 448 59.27 -56.25 6.63
CA ASP A 448 60.46 -56.67 5.89
C ASP A 448 61.71 -55.96 6.44
N ALA A 449 61.64 -54.64 6.70
CA ALA A 449 62.72 -53.90 7.34
C ALA A 449 63.02 -54.36 8.79
N LEU A 450 62.00 -54.81 9.53
CA LEU A 450 62.17 -55.45 10.84
C LEU A 450 62.92 -56.78 10.73
N ALA A 451 62.60 -57.60 9.73
CA ALA A 451 63.26 -58.87 9.48
C ALA A 451 64.72 -58.70 8.99
N GLU A 452 65.02 -57.65 8.24
CA GLU A 452 66.40 -57.29 7.84
C GLU A 452 67.23 -56.67 8.98
N SER A 453 66.58 -56.27 10.08
CA SER A 453 67.23 -55.72 11.29
C SER A 453 67.54 -56.78 12.36
N GLU A 454 67.23 -58.06 12.08
CA GLU A 454 67.71 -59.25 12.82
C GLU A 454 69.12 -59.64 12.37
#